data_AF-A0A382A9C6-F1
#
_entry.id   AF-A0A382A9C6-F1
#
_cell.length_a   1.000
_cell.length_b   1.000
_cell.length_c   1.000
_cell.angle_alpha   90.00
_cell.angle_beta   90.00
_cell.angle_gamma   90.00
#
_symmetry.space_group_name_H-M   'P 1'
#
loop_
_entity.id
_entity.type
_entity.pdbx_description
1 polymer ?
#
loop_
_entity_poly.entity_id
_entity_poly.type
_entity_poly.pdbx_seq_one_letter_code
_entity_poly.pdbx_strand_id
1 'polypeptide(L)'
;VAAGYGFDWNDPYSCDEWATNFGLSYFVNDDDDGAAWSLFGMGYIPHNVVVNHMMEVVYTNSGFEQGNIINAIETSIEYMQQDLDGDGLVADEDNCPDDNNPDQTDSDEDGIGDECDNCDNANVFIMGNLDGTMELVLDGLEYIYVPTVNVIDLLYLIEMIDNGVDEGCGYEASDITQDGVTNIIDIYALESLLMQGAFDN
;
A
#
# COMPACT_ATOMS: atom_id res chain seq x y z
N VAL A 1 8.49 -15.68 8.37
CA VAL A 1 8.69 -16.98 9.05
C VAL A 1 9.39 -16.74 10.39
N ALA A 2 8.89 -17.29 11.49
CA ALA A 2 9.56 -17.25 12.79
C ALA A 2 9.94 -18.68 13.22
N ALA A 3 11.20 -18.89 13.61
CA ALA A 3 11.71 -20.21 13.98
C ALA A 3 12.63 -20.11 15.21
N GLY A 4 12.43 -21.03 16.16
CA GLY A 4 13.36 -21.28 17.25
C GLY A 4 14.27 -22.47 16.94
N TYR A 5 15.55 -22.41 17.31
CA TYR A 5 16.52 -23.50 17.14
C TYR A 5 17.01 -24.03 18.50
N GLY A 6 17.13 -25.35 18.63
CA GLY A 6 17.60 -26.05 19.82
C GLY A 6 18.44 -27.29 19.51
N PHE A 7 19.17 -27.79 20.51
CA PHE A 7 19.92 -29.06 20.50
C PHE A 7 19.73 -29.79 21.83
N ASP A 8 19.53 -31.11 21.79
CA ASP A 8 19.10 -31.96 22.91
C ASP A 8 20.22 -32.33 23.94
N TRP A 9 21.33 -31.58 24.02
CA TRP A 9 22.46 -31.91 24.90
C TRP A 9 22.47 -31.10 26.21
N ASN A 10 21.84 -31.66 27.25
CA ASN A 10 21.79 -31.16 28.64
C ASN A 10 20.92 -29.92 28.94
N ASP A 11 20.07 -29.47 28.02
CA ASP A 11 19.00 -28.53 28.35
C ASP A 11 17.83 -29.26 29.05
N PRO A 12 17.05 -28.59 29.92
CA PRO A 12 15.98 -29.23 30.69
C PRO A 12 14.73 -29.56 29.86
N TYR A 13 14.67 -29.14 28.59
CA TYR A 13 13.49 -29.29 27.72
C TYR A 13 13.91 -29.62 26.29
N SER A 14 13.24 -30.61 25.71
CA SER A 14 13.20 -30.88 24.26
C SER A 14 12.52 -29.75 23.48
N CYS A 15 12.69 -29.70 22.16
CA CYS A 15 12.06 -28.69 21.29
C CYS A 15 10.52 -28.63 21.44
N ASP A 16 9.87 -29.78 21.58
CA ASP A 16 8.41 -29.88 21.81
C ASP A 16 8.01 -29.37 23.21
N GLU A 17 8.85 -29.60 24.22
CA GLU A 17 8.63 -29.10 25.57
C GLU A 17 8.83 -27.59 25.66
N TRP A 18 9.76 -27.02 24.87
CA TRP A 18 9.92 -25.57 24.71
C TRP A 18 8.67 -24.94 24.08
N ALA A 19 8.17 -25.50 22.98
CA ALA A 19 6.95 -24.99 22.35
C ALA A 19 5.74 -25.02 23.31
N THR A 20 5.61 -26.11 24.08
CA THR A 20 4.49 -26.30 25.01
C THR A 20 4.61 -25.43 26.27
N ASN A 21 5.79 -25.34 26.90
CA ASN A 21 5.97 -24.59 28.16
C ASN A 21 5.89 -23.08 27.96
N PHE A 22 6.33 -22.58 26.82
CA PHE A 22 6.34 -21.14 26.53
C PHE A 22 5.16 -20.68 25.66
N GLY A 23 4.26 -21.61 25.29
CA GLY A 23 3.06 -21.31 24.52
C GLY A 23 3.38 -20.65 23.17
N LEU A 24 4.41 -21.13 22.48
CA LEU A 24 4.87 -20.55 21.23
C LEU A 24 3.80 -20.74 20.14
N SER A 25 3.55 -19.68 19.37
CA SER A 25 2.62 -19.69 18.22
C SER A 25 3.31 -20.02 16.89
N TYR A 26 4.64 -20.15 16.91
CA TYR A 26 5.49 -20.43 15.76
C TYR A 26 6.31 -21.71 16.00
N PHE A 27 6.81 -22.33 14.93
CA PHE A 27 7.45 -23.63 15.02
C PHE A 27 8.86 -23.53 15.62
N VAL A 28 9.27 -24.58 16.33
CA VAL A 28 10.64 -24.79 16.81
C VAL A 28 11.23 -25.92 15.97
N ASN A 29 12.35 -25.65 15.31
CA ASN A 29 13.06 -26.66 14.54
C ASN A 29 14.12 -27.32 15.42
N ASP A 30 14.06 -28.64 15.45
CA ASP A 30 15.14 -29.49 15.96
C ASP A 30 16.26 -29.51 14.91
N ASP A 31 17.29 -28.67 15.12
CA ASP A 31 18.37 -28.42 14.17
C ASP A 31 19.57 -29.34 14.45
N ASP A 32 19.31 -30.63 14.67
CA ASP A 32 20.30 -31.64 15.06
C ASP A 32 21.49 -31.78 14.08
N ASP A 33 21.32 -31.37 12.82
CA ASP A 33 22.37 -31.35 11.80
C ASP A 33 23.15 -30.01 11.73
N GLY A 34 22.72 -29.01 12.49
CA GLY A 34 23.33 -27.68 12.62
C GLY A 34 23.25 -26.81 11.37
N ALA A 35 22.41 -27.17 10.40
CA ALA A 35 22.28 -26.45 9.15
C ALA A 35 21.73 -25.04 9.38
N ALA A 36 20.72 -24.90 10.23
CA ALA A 36 20.10 -23.61 10.50
C ALA A 36 20.94 -22.75 11.47
N TRP A 37 21.61 -23.38 12.45
CA TRP A 37 22.58 -22.73 13.32
C TRP A 37 23.75 -22.13 12.53
N SER A 38 24.24 -22.82 11.50
CA SER A 38 25.29 -22.28 10.63
C SER A 38 24.85 -21.04 9.83
N LEU A 39 23.54 -20.85 9.61
CA LEU A 39 22.99 -19.73 8.86
C LEU A 39 22.61 -18.55 9.75
N PHE A 40 21.99 -18.84 10.90
CA PHE A 40 21.34 -17.82 11.74
C PHE A 40 21.85 -17.79 13.19
N GLY A 41 22.55 -18.84 13.62
CA GLY A 41 22.94 -19.02 15.01
C GLY A 41 23.98 -18.02 15.49
N MET A 42 23.65 -17.31 16.58
CA MET A 42 24.61 -16.53 17.33
C MET A 42 24.30 -16.54 18.83
N GLY A 43 25.34 -16.59 19.66
CA GLY A 43 25.20 -16.58 21.12
C GLY A 43 24.80 -17.94 21.69
N TYR A 44 23.67 -17.98 22.40
CA TYR A 44 23.19 -19.15 23.14
C TYR A 44 21.85 -19.65 22.60
N ILE A 45 21.53 -20.88 22.96
CA ILE A 45 20.24 -21.54 22.70
C ILE A 45 19.34 -21.36 23.93
N PRO A 46 18.01 -21.21 23.76
CA PRO A 46 17.25 -21.15 22.50
C PRO A 46 17.58 -19.91 21.68
N HIS A 47 17.61 -20.04 20.36
CA HIS A 47 17.88 -18.92 19.44
C HIS A 47 16.68 -18.71 18.50
N ASN A 48 16.20 -17.47 18.41
CA ASN A 48 15.02 -17.12 17.62
C ASN A 48 15.42 -16.28 16.42
N VAL A 49 14.91 -16.66 15.25
CA VAL A 49 15.05 -15.89 14.01
C VAL A 49 13.69 -15.54 13.44
N VAL A 50 13.53 -14.32 12.94
CA VAL A 50 12.39 -13.91 12.11
C VAL A 50 12.92 -13.46 10.75
N VAL A 51 12.35 -14.03 9.70
CA VAL A 51 12.66 -13.72 8.29
C VAL A 51 11.41 -13.15 7.62
N ASN A 52 11.54 -12.01 6.95
CA ASN A 52 10.44 -11.34 6.22
C ASN A 52 10.16 -12.00 4.86
N HIS A 53 9.19 -11.48 4.09
CA HIS A 53 8.82 -12.00 2.77
C HIS A 53 9.92 -11.78 1.71
N MET A 54 10.79 -10.77 1.91
CA MET A 54 11.95 -10.47 1.07
C MET A 54 13.17 -11.36 1.38
N MET A 55 13.02 -12.39 2.23
CA MET A 55 14.08 -13.30 2.66
C MET A 55 15.19 -12.62 3.50
N GLU A 56 14.88 -11.53 4.18
CA GLU A 56 15.80 -10.82 5.07
C GLU A 56 15.57 -11.20 6.53
N VAL A 57 16.64 -11.32 7.30
CA VAL A 57 16.58 -11.56 8.75
C VAL A 57 16.26 -10.24 9.47
N VAL A 58 15.03 -10.10 9.95
CA VAL A 58 14.57 -8.89 10.65
C VAL A 58 14.76 -8.97 12.17
N TYR A 59 14.94 -10.18 12.70
CA TYR A 59 15.22 -10.41 14.12
C TYR A 59 16.06 -11.67 14.30
N THR A 60 17.07 -11.56 15.16
CA THR A 60 17.93 -12.67 15.58
C THR A 60 18.37 -12.41 17.02
N ASN A 61 18.00 -13.29 17.95
CA ASN A 61 18.46 -13.17 19.34
C ASN A 61 18.38 -14.51 20.09
N SER A 62 19.25 -14.66 21.10
CA SER A 62 19.19 -15.78 22.05
C SER A 62 18.22 -15.49 23.20
N GLY A 63 17.60 -16.53 23.76
CA GLY A 63 16.59 -16.44 24.80
C GLY A 63 15.19 -16.18 24.25
N PHE A 64 14.20 -16.00 25.15
CA PHE A 64 12.80 -15.77 24.78
C PHE A 64 12.33 -14.39 25.25
N GLU A 65 12.20 -13.45 24.31
CA GLU A 65 11.61 -12.13 24.54
C GLU A 65 10.40 -11.94 23.62
N GLN A 66 9.24 -12.39 24.09
CA GLN A 66 8.00 -12.45 23.31
C GLN A 66 7.64 -11.12 22.63
N GLY A 67 7.79 -9.98 23.33
CA GLY A 67 7.43 -8.67 22.78
C GLY A 67 8.29 -8.27 21.57
N ASN A 68 9.59 -8.56 21.58
CA ASN A 68 10.48 -8.22 20.48
C ASN A 68 10.26 -9.12 19.27
N ILE A 69 9.98 -10.41 19.49
CA ILE A 69 9.66 -11.36 18.43
C ILE A 69 8.32 -11.01 17.77
N ILE A 70 7.29 -10.71 18.57
CA ILE A 70 5.99 -10.27 18.06
C ILE A 70 6.13 -8.98 17.27
N ASN A 71 6.83 -7.98 17.80
CA ASN A 71 7.07 -6.73 17.08
C ASN A 71 7.77 -6.97 15.73
N ALA A 72 8.81 -7.82 15.70
CA ALA A 72 9.48 -8.15 14.45
C ALA A 72 8.57 -8.87 13.43
N ILE A 73 7.66 -9.72 13.91
CA ILE A 73 6.65 -10.37 13.07
C ILE A 73 5.64 -9.34 12.55
N GLU A 74 5.09 -8.50 13.43
CA GLU A 74 4.10 -7.47 13.09
C GLU A 74 4.66 -6.48 12.07
N THR A 75 5.87 -5.95 12.30
CA THR A 75 6.56 -5.10 11.33
C THR A 75 6.81 -5.83 10.00
N SER A 76 7.15 -7.13 10.01
CA SER A 76 7.35 -7.89 8.77
C SER A 76 6.06 -8.13 7.97
N ILE A 77 4.91 -8.16 8.65
CA ILE A 77 3.59 -8.27 8.03
C ILE A 77 3.14 -6.91 7.49
N GLU A 78 3.42 -5.83 8.22
CA GLU A 78 3.14 -4.46 7.79
C GLU A 78 3.80 -4.14 6.44
N TYR A 79 5.01 -4.65 6.20
CA TYR A 79 5.71 -4.51 4.92
C TYR A 79 5.37 -5.55 3.87
N MET A 80 4.41 -6.45 4.11
CA MET A 80 3.92 -7.38 3.08
C MET A 80 3.00 -6.60 2.14
N GLN A 81 3.61 -5.92 1.18
CA GLN A 81 2.90 -5.34 0.05
C GLN A 81 2.12 -6.45 -0.66
N GLN A 82 0.81 -6.24 -0.83
CA GLN A 82 -0.11 -7.21 -1.42
C GLN A 82 -0.26 -6.89 -2.91
N ASP A 83 -0.12 -7.94 -3.70
CA ASP A 83 -0.57 -8.05 -5.09
C ASP A 83 -1.96 -8.70 -4.99
N LEU A 84 -3.01 -7.87 -5.03
CA LEU A 84 -4.37 -8.30 -4.72
C LEU A 84 -5.03 -9.03 -5.89
N ASP A 85 -4.66 -8.66 -7.10
CA ASP A 85 -5.26 -9.13 -8.36
C ASP A 85 -4.38 -10.17 -9.09
N GLY A 86 -3.13 -10.35 -8.65
CA GLY A 86 -2.17 -11.34 -9.15
C GLY A 86 -1.48 -10.93 -10.45
N ASP A 87 -1.37 -9.64 -10.74
CA ASP A 87 -0.79 -9.12 -11.98
C ASP A 87 0.76 -9.04 -11.95
N GLY A 88 1.34 -9.18 -10.75
CA GLY A 88 2.77 -9.14 -10.50
C GLY A 88 3.29 -7.80 -9.99
N LEU A 89 2.41 -6.84 -9.76
CA LEU A 89 2.69 -5.56 -9.12
C LEU A 89 1.99 -5.49 -7.77
N VAL A 90 2.49 -4.60 -6.94
CA VAL A 90 2.00 -4.39 -5.58
C VAL A 90 1.14 -3.14 -5.57
N ALA A 91 0.14 -3.06 -4.69
CA ALA A 91 -0.83 -1.96 -4.68
C ALA A 91 -0.25 -0.52 -4.67
N ASP A 92 0.99 -0.31 -4.20
CA ASP A 92 1.64 1.02 -4.24
C ASP A 92 2.30 1.34 -5.60
N GLU A 93 2.55 0.32 -6.42
CA GLU A 93 3.18 0.40 -7.75
C GLU A 93 2.20 0.03 -8.88
N ASP A 94 0.95 -0.27 -8.53
CA ASP A 94 -0.10 -0.77 -9.41
C ASP A 94 -1.18 0.30 -9.60
N ASN A 95 -1.41 0.73 -10.84
CA ASN A 95 -2.42 1.73 -11.18
C ASN A 95 -3.85 1.14 -11.26
N CYS A 96 -4.02 -0.18 -11.09
CA CYS A 96 -5.30 -0.85 -10.89
C CYS A 96 -5.24 -1.96 -9.81
N PRO A 97 -5.10 -1.61 -8.51
CA PRO A 97 -4.85 -2.59 -7.45
C PRO A 97 -5.83 -3.75 -7.31
N ASP A 98 -7.03 -3.65 -7.88
CA ASP A 98 -8.08 -4.67 -7.80
C ASP A 98 -8.34 -5.39 -9.14
N ASP A 99 -7.74 -4.95 -10.25
CA ASP A 99 -8.04 -5.39 -11.62
C ASP A 99 -6.77 -5.67 -12.45
N ASN A 100 -6.57 -6.97 -12.77
CA ASN A 100 -5.35 -7.49 -13.39
C ASN A 100 -4.90 -6.74 -14.66
N ASN A 101 -3.83 -5.96 -14.56
CA ASN A 101 -3.29 -5.18 -15.68
C ASN A 101 -1.74 -5.09 -15.71
N PRO A 102 -1.02 -6.21 -15.98
CA PRO A 102 0.44 -6.27 -15.89
C PRO A 102 1.22 -5.29 -16.79
N ASP A 103 0.57 -4.77 -17.84
CA ASP A 103 1.15 -3.82 -18.78
C ASP A 103 1.03 -2.36 -18.29
N GLN A 104 0.26 -2.11 -17.21
CA GLN A 104 0.09 -0.81 -16.54
C GLN A 104 -0.19 0.32 -17.52
N THR A 105 -1.05 0.05 -18.51
CA THR A 105 -1.41 1.06 -19.50
C THR A 105 -2.30 2.09 -18.84
N ASP A 106 -1.95 3.36 -19.02
CA ASP A 106 -2.66 4.55 -18.55
C ASP A 106 -2.55 5.55 -19.71
N SER A 107 -3.62 5.63 -20.50
CA SER A 107 -3.64 6.30 -21.79
C SER A 107 -3.75 7.81 -21.69
N ASP A 108 -4.33 8.32 -20.60
CA ASP A 108 -4.54 9.75 -20.38
C ASP A 108 -3.56 10.35 -19.35
N GLU A 109 -2.78 9.49 -18.67
CA GLU A 109 -1.74 9.82 -17.70
C GLU A 109 -2.31 10.43 -16.40
N ASP A 110 -3.50 10.00 -15.98
CA ASP A 110 -4.13 10.44 -14.73
C ASP A 110 -3.72 9.64 -13.48
N GLY A 111 -3.03 8.51 -13.68
CA GLY A 111 -2.54 7.61 -12.64
C GLY A 111 -3.46 6.44 -12.32
N ILE A 112 -4.61 6.31 -13.00
CA ILE A 112 -5.52 5.17 -12.95
C ILE A 112 -5.36 4.38 -14.26
N GLY A 113 -5.21 3.06 -14.18
CA GLY A 113 -4.97 2.26 -15.39
C GLY A 113 -6.22 2.08 -16.25
N ASP A 114 -6.04 1.95 -17.56
CA ASP A 114 -7.11 1.76 -18.56
C ASP A 114 -8.07 0.60 -18.24
N GLU A 115 -7.63 -0.40 -17.46
CA GLU A 115 -8.46 -1.55 -17.06
C GLU A 115 -9.46 -1.23 -15.94
N CYS A 116 -9.13 -0.27 -15.05
CA CYS A 116 -9.97 0.15 -13.92
C CYS A 116 -10.47 1.60 -14.04
N ASP A 117 -10.03 2.34 -15.05
CA ASP A 117 -10.52 3.67 -15.40
C ASP A 117 -11.71 3.58 -16.36
N ASN A 118 -12.86 4.13 -15.95
CA ASN A 118 -14.05 4.19 -16.81
C ASN A 118 -13.97 5.33 -17.84
N CYS A 119 -12.95 6.16 -17.71
CA CYS A 119 -12.77 7.44 -18.38
C CYS A 119 -11.43 7.53 -19.13
N ASP A 120 -11.07 6.42 -19.77
CA ASP A 120 -9.93 6.12 -20.67
C ASP A 120 -9.70 7.06 -21.88
N ASN A 121 -10.20 8.29 -21.82
CA ASN A 121 -10.26 9.24 -22.91
C ASN A 121 -9.19 10.33 -22.77
N ALA A 122 -8.94 11.11 -23.82
CA ALA A 122 -7.80 12.06 -23.89
C ALA A 122 -7.83 13.24 -22.88
N ASN A 123 -8.76 13.26 -21.92
CA ASN A 123 -8.91 14.31 -20.91
C ASN A 123 -8.65 13.70 -19.53
N VAL A 124 -7.86 14.40 -18.70
CA VAL A 124 -7.41 13.89 -17.40
C VAL A 124 -8.39 14.26 -16.29
N PHE A 125 -9.03 13.27 -15.66
CA PHE A 125 -10.05 13.45 -14.60
C PHE A 125 -9.51 13.17 -13.19
N ILE A 126 -8.53 13.95 -12.75
CA ILE A 126 -8.04 13.87 -11.37
C ILE A 126 -8.94 14.62 -10.38
N MET A 127 -8.78 14.32 -9.08
CA MET A 127 -9.47 15.01 -7.97
C MET A 127 -9.53 16.54 -8.15
N GLY A 128 -10.75 17.06 -8.29
CA GLY A 128 -11.02 18.48 -8.47
C GLY A 128 -11.04 18.99 -9.91
N ASN A 129 -10.61 18.20 -10.91
CA ASN A 129 -10.69 18.53 -12.34
C ASN A 129 -11.91 17.87 -12.98
N LEU A 130 -13.09 18.43 -12.75
CA LEU A 130 -14.36 17.80 -13.12
C LEU A 130 -14.70 17.96 -14.61
N ASP A 131 -14.08 18.92 -15.30
CA ASP A 131 -14.27 19.12 -16.74
C ASP A 131 -13.13 18.55 -17.60
N GLY A 132 -12.15 17.87 -16.97
CA GLY A 132 -11.03 17.20 -17.62
C GLY A 132 -10.09 18.17 -18.34
N THR A 133 -10.10 19.46 -17.97
CA THR A 133 -9.30 20.47 -18.65
C THR A 133 -7.82 20.35 -18.30
N MET A 134 -6.97 20.66 -19.28
CA MET A 134 -5.52 20.69 -19.12
C MET A 134 -4.95 21.95 -19.75
N GLU A 135 -3.89 22.49 -19.14
CA GLU A 135 -3.11 23.61 -19.66
C GLU A 135 -1.71 23.15 -20.05
N LEU A 136 -1.24 23.63 -21.20
CA LEU A 136 0.11 23.38 -21.66
C LEU A 136 1.08 24.34 -20.96
N VAL A 137 1.84 23.84 -19.99
CA VAL A 137 2.84 24.61 -19.27
C VAL A 137 4.25 24.26 -19.74
N LEU A 138 5.17 25.23 -19.61
CA LEU A 138 6.58 25.03 -19.88
C LEU A 138 7.28 24.72 -18.56
N ASP A 139 7.57 23.45 -18.30
CA ASP A 139 8.40 23.03 -17.17
C ASP A 139 9.86 22.90 -17.62
N GLY A 140 10.66 23.89 -17.27
CA GLY A 140 12.06 24.00 -17.68
C GLY A 140 12.23 24.16 -19.20
N LEU A 141 12.44 23.05 -19.91
CA LEU A 141 12.64 22.98 -21.36
C LEU A 141 11.63 22.07 -22.08
N GLU A 142 10.65 21.55 -21.35
CA GLU A 142 9.65 20.61 -21.84
C GLU A 142 8.26 21.20 -21.73
N TYR A 143 7.42 20.93 -22.73
CA TYR A 143 6.02 21.29 -22.71
C TYR A 143 5.25 20.09 -22.17
N ILE A 144 4.58 20.27 -21.04
CA ILE A 144 3.78 19.24 -20.38
C ILE A 144 2.35 19.76 -20.21
N TYR A 145 1.37 18.86 -20.36
CA TYR A 145 -0.01 19.16 -20.02
C TYR A 145 -0.18 18.95 -18.52
N VAL A 146 -0.70 19.96 -17.83
CA VAL A 146 -1.06 19.86 -16.41
C VAL A 146 -2.58 20.00 -16.28
N PRO A 147 -3.25 19.13 -15.52
CA PRO A 147 -4.67 19.26 -15.23
C PRO A 147 -4.99 20.57 -14.54
N THR A 148 -6.08 21.24 -14.93
CA THR A 148 -6.39 22.59 -14.46
C THR A 148 -7.62 22.64 -13.55
N VAL A 149 -7.40 22.59 -12.23
CA VAL A 149 -8.47 22.75 -11.24
C VAL A 149 -8.74 24.23 -10.97
N ASN A 150 -9.97 24.68 -11.21
CA ASN A 150 -10.36 26.07 -11.09
C ASN A 150 -11.85 26.26 -10.71
N VAL A 151 -12.35 27.49 -10.82
CA VAL A 151 -13.74 27.82 -10.44
C VAL A 151 -14.79 27.18 -11.34
N ILE A 152 -14.44 26.75 -12.55
CA ILE A 152 -15.34 26.04 -13.46
C ILE A 152 -15.63 24.64 -12.93
N ASP A 153 -14.65 23.95 -12.36
CA ASP A 153 -14.83 22.64 -11.73
C ASP A 153 -15.78 22.71 -10.53
N LEU A 154 -15.64 23.76 -9.72
CA LEU A 154 -16.56 24.02 -8.61
C LEU A 154 -18.00 24.21 -9.10
N LEU A 155 -18.20 24.88 -10.24
CA LEU A 155 -19.52 25.04 -10.84
C LEU A 155 -20.07 23.72 -11.37
N TYR A 156 -19.22 22.88 -11.97
CA TYR A 156 -19.58 21.52 -12.40
C TYR A 156 -20.03 20.66 -11.21
N LEU A 157 -19.29 20.71 -10.10
CA LEU A 157 -19.63 19.95 -8.89
C LEU A 157 -20.99 20.37 -8.32
N ILE A 158 -21.26 21.68 -8.29
CA ILE A 158 -22.56 22.22 -7.89
C ILE A 158 -23.67 21.74 -8.82
N GLU A 159 -23.46 21.82 -10.14
CA GLU A 159 -24.44 21.39 -11.14
C GLU A 159 -24.74 19.90 -11.03
N MET A 160 -23.71 19.07 -10.84
CA MET A 160 -23.86 17.64 -10.67
C MET A 160 -24.66 17.29 -9.42
N ILE A 161 -24.41 17.95 -8.29
CA ILE A 161 -25.18 17.72 -7.06
C ILE A 161 -26.63 18.21 -7.19
N ASP A 162 -26.88 19.33 -7.88
CA ASP A 162 -28.24 19.88 -8.06
C ASP A 162 -29.10 19.03 -9.02
N ASN A 163 -28.49 18.53 -10.10
CA ASN A 163 -29.17 17.69 -11.09
C ASN A 163 -29.25 16.20 -10.70
N GLY A 164 -28.50 15.80 -9.67
CA GLY A 164 -28.32 14.41 -9.27
C GLY A 164 -27.00 13.88 -9.80
N VAL A 165 -26.25 13.22 -8.91
CA VAL A 165 -24.93 12.68 -9.21
C VAL A 165 -25.07 11.57 -10.24
N ASP A 166 -24.38 11.73 -11.37
CA ASP A 166 -24.34 10.77 -12.48
C ASP A 166 -22.94 10.15 -12.52
N GLU A 167 -22.86 8.83 -12.75
CA GLU A 167 -21.60 8.05 -12.79
C GLU A 167 -20.87 8.25 -14.13
N GLY A 168 -20.53 9.50 -14.48
CA GLY A 168 -19.66 9.84 -15.61
C GLY A 168 -18.28 10.31 -15.16
N CYS A 169 -17.40 10.73 -16.07
CA CYS A 169 -16.00 11.07 -15.73
C CYS A 169 -15.82 12.18 -14.69
N GLY A 170 -16.74 13.15 -14.66
CA GLY A 170 -16.74 14.15 -13.60
C GLY A 170 -16.96 13.57 -12.19
N TYR A 171 -17.52 12.36 -12.08
CA TYR A 171 -17.79 11.68 -10.81
C TYR A 171 -16.51 11.20 -10.12
N GLU A 172 -15.56 10.62 -10.86
CA GLU A 172 -14.26 10.16 -10.33
C GLU A 172 -13.48 11.34 -9.72
N ALA A 173 -13.53 12.50 -10.36
CA ALA A 173 -12.93 13.73 -9.88
C ALA A 173 -13.72 14.45 -8.75
N SER A 174 -14.92 13.99 -8.41
CA SER A 174 -15.87 14.76 -7.58
C SER A 174 -15.86 14.48 -6.09
N ASP A 175 -15.36 13.33 -5.65
CA ASP A 175 -15.24 12.98 -4.23
C ASP A 175 -13.97 13.59 -3.64
N ILE A 176 -14.04 14.89 -3.37
CA ILE A 176 -12.91 15.69 -2.87
C ILE A 176 -12.50 15.27 -1.46
N THR A 177 -13.44 14.72 -0.69
CA THR A 177 -13.17 14.25 0.68
C THR A 177 -12.70 12.80 0.77
N GLN A 178 -12.78 12.04 -0.32
CA GLN A 178 -12.43 10.61 -0.39
C GLN A 178 -13.25 9.77 0.59
N ASP A 179 -14.52 10.12 0.79
CA ASP A 179 -15.43 9.39 1.68
C ASP A 179 -16.36 8.40 0.95
N GLY A 180 -16.23 8.34 -0.38
CA GLY A 180 -17.02 7.54 -1.30
C GLY A 180 -18.38 8.17 -1.65
N VAL A 181 -18.64 9.42 -1.27
CA VAL A 181 -19.95 10.07 -1.46
C VAL A 181 -19.81 11.53 -1.90
N THR A 182 -20.06 11.77 -3.18
CA THR A 182 -20.17 13.14 -3.71
C THR A 182 -21.38 13.89 -3.18
N ASN A 183 -21.15 14.94 -2.41
CA ASN A 183 -22.19 15.76 -1.81
C ASN A 183 -21.73 17.21 -1.52
N ILE A 184 -22.54 17.97 -0.78
CA ILE A 184 -22.25 19.38 -0.48
C ILE A 184 -20.96 19.60 0.32
N ILE A 185 -20.48 18.58 1.03
CA ILE A 185 -19.21 18.65 1.77
C ILE A 185 -18.05 18.76 0.78
N ASP A 186 -18.09 18.06 -0.35
CA ASP A 186 -17.06 18.11 -1.39
C ASP A 186 -16.98 19.48 -2.06
N ILE A 187 -18.13 20.15 -2.23
CA ILE A 187 -18.17 21.55 -2.69
C ILE A 187 -17.36 22.44 -1.76
N TYR A 188 -17.59 22.34 -0.44
CA TYR A 188 -16.85 23.15 0.53
C TYR A 188 -15.37 22.77 0.59
N ALA A 189 -15.04 21.50 0.40
CA ALA A 189 -13.66 21.03 0.33
C ALA A 189 -12.94 21.64 -0.87
N LEU A 190 -13.53 21.56 -2.07
CA LEU A 190 -12.97 22.14 -3.29
C LEU A 190 -12.86 23.66 -3.22
N GLU A 191 -13.90 24.34 -2.72
CA GLU A 191 -13.86 25.78 -2.47
C GLU A 191 -12.69 26.16 -1.55
N SER A 192 -12.50 25.38 -0.47
CA SER A 192 -11.41 25.61 0.47
C SER A 192 -10.04 25.43 -0.16
N LEU A 193 -9.84 24.37 -0.96
CA LEU A 193 -8.59 24.10 -1.65
C LEU A 193 -8.27 25.20 -2.67
N LEU A 194 -9.25 25.63 -3.47
CA LEU A 194 -9.12 26.75 -4.40
C LEU A 194 -8.74 28.05 -3.67
N MET A 195 -9.40 28.36 -2.55
CA MET A 195 -9.07 29.56 -1.76
C MET A 195 -7.69 29.51 -1.09
N GLN A 196 -7.18 28.31 -0.81
CA GLN A 196 -5.85 28.11 -0.22
C GLN A 196 -4.72 28.14 -1.27
N GLY A 197 -5.04 28.24 -2.56
CA GLY A 197 -4.06 28.15 -3.64
C GLY A 197 -3.46 26.73 -3.76
N ALA A 198 -4.21 25.71 -3.36
CA ALA A 198 -3.77 24.32 -3.47
C ALA A 198 -3.53 23.88 -4.93
N PHE A 199 -4.20 24.57 -5.87
CA PHE A 199 -4.18 24.31 -7.31
C PHE A 199 -3.66 25.53 -8.09
N ASP A 200 -2.69 26.28 -7.54
CA ASP A 200 -2.07 27.40 -8.25
C ASP A 200 -1.36 26.88 -9.52
N ASN A 201 -2.08 26.96 -10.65
CA ASN A 201 -1.55 26.83 -12.02
C ASN A 201 -0.71 28.06 -12.39
#